data_AF-A0A2K3K741-F1
#
_entry.id   AF-A0A2K3K741-F1
#
_cell.length_a   1.000
_cell.length_b   1.000
_cell.length_c   1.000
_cell.angle_alpha   90.00
_cell.angle_beta   90.00
_cell.angle_gamma   90.00
#
_symmetry.space_group_name_H-M   'P 1'
#
loop_
_entity.id
_entity.type
_entity.pdbx_description
1 polymer ?
#
loop_
_entity_poly.entity_id
_entity_poly.type
_entity_poly.pdbx_seq_one_letter_code
_entity_poly.pdbx_strand_id
1 'polypeptide(L)'
;MPLYDRIFIPFAQLITRQEKGINVMQRMGIGMVLSIIAMVIAALVEMKRLAIGRQMRSEGLQSEIVPISIFWLLPQYILLGISDIFTVVGMQEFFYGEVPKNMRTVGIALYTSVFGVGSF
;
A
#
# COMPACT_ATOMS: atom_id res chain seq x y z
N MET A 1 -13.71 14.32 -16.74
CA MET A 1 -12.36 13.76 -16.94
C MET A 1 -12.49 12.28 -17.34
N PRO A 2 -12.54 11.96 -18.64
CA PRO A 2 -12.96 10.63 -19.14
C PRO A 2 -11.98 9.47 -18.85
N LEU A 3 -10.73 9.74 -18.46
CA LEU A 3 -9.81 8.70 -17.99
C LEU A 3 -10.11 8.21 -16.56
N TYR A 4 -10.61 9.10 -15.70
CA TYR A 4 -10.95 8.79 -14.31
C TYR A 4 -12.08 7.76 -14.26
N ASP A 5 -13.14 7.97 -15.04
CA ASP A 5 -14.29 7.06 -15.07
C ASP A 5 -13.98 5.71 -15.72
N ARG A 6 -12.98 5.62 -16.61
CA ARG A 6 -12.80 4.44 -17.46
C ARG A 6 -11.73 3.47 -16.97
N ILE A 7 -10.81 3.94 -16.13
CA ILE A 7 -9.78 3.09 -15.51
C ILE A 7 -10.04 2.96 -14.01
N PHE A 8 -10.34 4.07 -13.33
CA PHE A 8 -10.48 4.10 -11.88
C PHE A 8 -11.77 3.41 -11.41
N ILE A 9 -12.92 3.66 -12.08
CA ILE A 9 -14.20 3.03 -11.72
C ILE A 9 -14.22 1.53 -11.95
N PRO A 10 -13.78 0.95 -13.09
CA PRO A 10 -13.81 -0.50 -13.26
C PRO A 10 -12.79 -1.22 -12.35
N PHE A 11 -11.66 -0.59 -12.00
CA PHE A 11 -10.76 -1.16 -10.99
C PHE A 11 -11.39 -1.10 -9.59
N ALA A 12 -12.01 0.02 -9.23
CA ALA A 12 -12.76 0.15 -7.99
C ALA A 12 -13.90 -0.87 -7.93
N GLN A 13 -14.62 -1.12 -9.04
CA GLN A 13 -15.70 -2.11 -9.18
C GLN A 13 -15.20 -3.55 -9.16
N LEU A 14 -14.04 -3.85 -9.76
CA LEU A 14 -13.41 -5.18 -9.69
C LEU A 14 -12.96 -5.51 -8.26
N ILE A 15 -12.58 -4.50 -7.49
CA ILE A 15 -12.21 -4.61 -6.08
C ILE A 15 -13.44 -4.63 -5.15
N THR A 16 -14.52 -3.91 -5.47
CA THR A 16 -15.77 -3.85 -4.68
C THR A 16 -16.77 -4.97 -4.97
N ARG A 17 -16.47 -5.90 -5.89
CA ARG A 17 -17.27 -7.09 -6.28
C ARG A 17 -18.29 -7.55 -5.22
N GLN A 18 -19.55 -7.13 -5.37
CA GLN A 18 -20.67 -7.56 -4.52
C GLN A 18 -21.31 -8.87 -5.00
N GLU A 19 -21.58 -9.76 -4.05
CA GLU A 19 -22.93 -10.19 -3.57
C GLU A 19 -22.82 -11.53 -2.80
N LYS A 20 -21.76 -12.31 -3.00
CA LYS A 20 -21.31 -13.44 -2.12
C LYS A 20 -19.77 -13.59 -2.06
N GLY A 21 -19.05 -12.46 -2.13
CA GLY A 21 -17.62 -12.37 -2.45
C GLY A 21 -16.62 -12.76 -1.34
N ILE A 22 -15.33 -12.57 -1.64
CA ILE A 22 -14.18 -12.76 -0.74
C ILE A 22 -14.48 -12.09 0.61
N ASN A 23 -14.23 -12.80 1.71
CA ASN A 23 -14.49 -12.28 3.06
C ASN A 23 -13.73 -10.95 3.25
N VAL A 24 -14.35 -9.97 3.92
CA VAL A 24 -13.74 -8.68 4.26
C VAL A 24 -12.36 -8.88 4.91
N MET A 25 -12.24 -9.87 5.80
CA MET A 25 -10.97 -10.25 6.43
C MET A 25 -9.91 -10.76 5.44
N GLN A 26 -10.33 -11.51 4.41
CA GLN A 26 -9.42 -12.01 3.38
C GLN A 26 -8.91 -10.87 2.48
N ARG A 27 -9.77 -9.90 2.12
CA ARG A 27 -9.34 -8.71 1.37
C ARG A 27 -8.32 -7.90 2.16
N MET A 28 -8.58 -7.70 3.44
CA MET A 28 -7.66 -7.02 4.35
C MET A 28 -6.32 -7.77 4.46
N GLY A 29 -6.36 -9.10 4.60
CA GLY A 29 -5.17 -9.95 4.64
C GLY A 29 -4.35 -9.93 3.34
N ILE A 30 -5.00 -9.92 2.17
CA ILE A 30 -4.31 -9.79 0.87
C ILE A 30 -3.55 -8.46 0.81
N GLY A 31 -4.18 -7.36 1.24
CA GLY A 31 -3.53 -6.06 1.33
C GLY A 31 -2.29 -6.10 2.23
N MET A 32 -2.40 -6.66 3.43
CA MET A 32 -1.25 -6.80 4.35
C MET A 32 -0.12 -7.67 3.77
N VAL A 33 -0.42 -8.76 3.07
CA VAL A 33 0.62 -9.59 2.44
C VAL A 33 1.32 -8.82 1.31
N LEU A 34 0.55 -8.06 0.52
CA LEU A 34 1.10 -7.22 -0.55
C LEU A 34 1.97 -6.09 0.01
N SER A 35 1.64 -5.49 1.16
CA SER A 35 2.49 -4.48 1.80
C SER A 35 3.83 -5.06 2.25
N ILE A 36 3.83 -6.29 2.79
CA ILE A 36 5.07 -7.00 3.15
C ILE A 36 5.93 -7.24 1.90
N ILE A 37 5.33 -7.72 0.81
CA ILE A 37 6.06 -7.94 -0.45
C ILE A 37 6.63 -6.62 -0.99
N ALA A 38 5.85 -5.53 -0.94
CA ALA A 38 6.32 -4.20 -1.34
C ALA A 38 7.52 -3.75 -0.51
N MET A 39 7.50 -3.99 0.81
CA MET A 39 8.60 -3.66 1.71
C MET A 39 9.86 -4.49 1.42
N VAL A 40 9.71 -5.79 1.09
CA VAL A 40 10.83 -6.63 0.67
C VAL A 40 11.48 -6.10 -0.62
N ILE A 41 10.68 -5.71 -1.60
CA ILE A 41 11.20 -5.12 -2.85
C ILE A 41 11.93 -3.81 -2.57
N ALA A 42 11.36 -2.94 -1.73
CA ALA A 42 12.01 -1.69 -1.32
C ALA A 42 13.36 -1.95 -0.63
N ALA A 43 13.43 -2.95 0.25
CA ALA A 43 14.68 -3.36 0.89
C ALA A 43 15.73 -3.84 -0.12
N LEU A 44 15.34 -4.64 -1.12
CA LEU A 44 16.26 -5.11 -2.17
C LEU A 44 16.79 -3.94 -3.03
N VAL A 45 15.91 -3.01 -3.39
CA VAL A 45 16.28 -1.80 -4.16
C VAL A 45 17.26 -0.95 -3.34
N GLU A 46 17.01 -0.79 -2.04
CA GLU A 46 17.88 -0.05 -1.13
C GLU A 46 19.24 -0.75 -0.92
N MET A 47 19.26 -2.07 -0.80
CA MET A 47 20.51 -2.84 -0.75
C MET A 47 21.36 -2.61 -2.01
N LYS A 48 20.73 -2.58 -3.18
CA LYS A 48 21.42 -2.25 -4.44
C LYS A 48 21.95 -0.82 -4.44
N ARG A 49 21.16 0.15 -3.99
CA ARG A 49 21.58 1.56 -3.87
C ARG A 49 22.81 1.70 -2.96
N LEU A 50 22.78 1.05 -1.80
CA LEU A 50 23.88 1.04 -0.83
C LEU A 50 25.13 0.34 -1.38
N ALA A 51 24.98 -0.76 -2.12
CA ALA A 51 26.10 -1.45 -2.74
C ALA A 51 26.83 -0.56 -3.76
N ILE A 52 26.09 0.12 -4.64
CA ILE A 52 26.66 1.06 -5.62
C ILE A 52 27.34 2.23 -4.90
N GLY A 53 26.70 2.79 -3.86
CA GLY A 53 27.30 3.86 -3.06
C GLY A 53 28.62 3.45 -2.38
N ARG A 54 28.71 2.22 -1.87
CA ARG A 54 29.95 1.68 -1.28
C ARG A 54 31.05 1.49 -2.32
N GLN A 55 30.70 1.01 -3.52
CA GLN A 55 31.67 0.81 -4.60
C GLN A 55 32.28 2.14 -5.05
N MET A 56 31.46 3.16 -5.31
CA MET A 56 31.94 4.49 -5.71
C MET A 56 32.85 5.11 -4.63
N ARG A 57 32.50 4.91 -3.35
CA ARG A 57 33.33 5.38 -2.22
C ARG A 57 34.68 4.67 -2.14
N SER A 58 34.74 3.39 -2.54
CA SER A 58 36.00 2.62 -2.64
C SER A 58 36.86 3.04 -3.82
N GLU A 59 36.26 3.55 -4.90
CA GLU A 59 36.94 4.06 -6.10
C GLU A 59 37.40 5.54 -5.94
N GLY A 60 37.23 6.13 -4.76
CA GLY A 60 37.68 7.49 -4.44
C GLY A 60 36.76 8.60 -4.97
N LEU A 61 35.62 8.25 -5.57
CA LEU A 61 34.60 9.20 -6.02
C LEU A 61 33.81 9.73 -4.82
N GLN A 62 34.07 10.97 -4.41
CA GLN A 62 33.35 11.65 -3.32
C GLN A 62 31.98 12.20 -3.74
N SER A 63 31.25 11.49 -4.59
CA SER A 63 29.88 11.88 -4.94
C SER A 63 28.90 11.23 -3.97
N GLU A 64 28.15 12.04 -3.22
CA GLU A 64 27.05 11.56 -2.37
C GLU A 64 25.85 11.05 -3.18
N ILE A 65 25.81 11.34 -4.49
CA ILE A 65 24.68 11.04 -5.37
C ILE A 65 24.91 9.68 -6.02
N VAL A 66 24.14 8.67 -5.59
CA VAL A 66 24.10 7.37 -6.25
C VAL A 66 23.31 7.48 -7.55
N PRO A 67 23.91 7.22 -8.73
CA PRO A 67 23.21 7.29 -10.00
C PRO A 67 22.32 6.06 -10.20
N ILE A 68 21.21 6.00 -9.45
CA ILE A 68 20.16 5.00 -9.65
C ILE A 68 18.95 5.65 -10.30
N SER A 69 18.38 4.96 -11.29
CA SER A 69 17.18 5.45 -11.95
C SER A 69 15.98 5.42 -11.00
N ILE A 70 15.17 6.48 -10.98
CA ILE A 70 13.95 6.58 -10.18
C ILE A 70 12.92 5.48 -10.50
N PHE A 71 12.98 4.91 -11.71
CA PHE A 71 12.13 3.79 -12.13
C PHE A 71 12.27 2.55 -11.22
N TRP A 72 13.36 2.41 -10.46
CA TRP A 72 13.50 1.32 -9.49
C TRP A 72 12.55 1.42 -8.29
N LEU A 73 12.02 2.61 -7.97
CA LEU A 73 11.00 2.75 -6.93
C LEU A 73 9.59 2.41 -7.42
N LEU A 74 9.37 2.45 -8.73
CA LEU A 74 8.08 2.22 -9.36
C LEU A 74 7.40 0.89 -8.95
N PRO A 75 8.10 -0.28 -8.94
CA PRO A 75 7.48 -1.54 -8.54
C PRO A 75 6.98 -1.54 -7.09
N GLN A 76 7.75 -1.00 -6.14
CA GLN A 76 7.33 -1.00 -4.73
C GLN A 76 6.14 -0.04 -4.48
N TYR A 77 6.07 1.10 -5.18
CA TYR A 77 4.97 2.05 -5.04
C TYR A 77 3.67 1.55 -5.68
N ILE A 78 3.75 0.87 -6.82
CA ILE A 78 2.56 0.24 -7.43
C ILE A 78 2.00 -0.82 -6.49
N LEU A 79 2.85 -1.70 -5.96
CA LEU A 79 2.43 -2.76 -5.03
C LEU A 79 1.85 -2.18 -3.73
N LEU A 80 2.48 -1.16 -3.17
CA LEU A 80 1.99 -0.46 -1.98
C LEU A 80 0.61 0.18 -2.25
N GLY A 81 0.44 0.85 -3.39
CA GLY A 81 -0.85 1.44 -3.76
C GLY A 81 -1.96 0.41 -3.93
N ILE A 82 -1.67 -0.74 -4.55
CA ILE A 82 -2.62 -1.85 -4.66
C ILE A 82 -2.96 -2.40 -3.26
N SER A 83 -1.93 -2.64 -2.43
CA SER A 83 -2.08 -3.08 -1.03
C SER A 83 -3.01 -2.16 -0.24
N ASP A 84 -2.81 -0.85 -0.33
CA ASP A 84 -3.61 0.13 0.41
C ASP A 84 -5.07 0.07 -0.02
N ILE A 85 -5.36 -0.01 -1.32
CA ILE A 85 -6.75 -0.13 -1.78
C ILE A 85 -7.44 -1.36 -1.19
N PHE A 86 -6.76 -2.51 -1.13
CA PHE A 86 -7.33 -3.73 -0.54
C PHE A 86 -7.50 -3.62 0.98
N THR A 87 -6.50 -3.08 1.68
CA THR A 87 -6.51 -2.98 3.14
C THR A 87 -7.53 -1.94 3.61
N VAL A 88 -7.57 -0.76 2.99
CA VAL A 88 -8.44 0.35 3.37
C VAL A 88 -9.90 0.03 3.12
N VAL A 89 -10.24 -0.50 1.94
CA VAL A 89 -11.63 -0.84 1.63
C VAL A 89 -12.12 -1.99 2.53
N GLY A 90 -11.25 -2.97 2.81
CA GLY A 90 -11.55 -4.05 3.75
C GLY A 90 -11.79 -3.54 5.17
N MET A 91 -10.90 -2.70 5.70
CA MET A 91 -11.07 -2.09 7.02
C MET A 91 -12.34 -1.27 7.11
N GLN A 92 -12.64 -0.44 6.10
CA GLN A 92 -13.84 0.38 6.09
C GLN A 92 -15.09 -0.49 6.11
N GLU A 93 -15.21 -1.50 5.25
CA GLU A 93 -16.36 -2.41 5.24
C GLU A 93 -16.51 -3.16 6.59
N PHE A 94 -15.41 -3.60 7.19
CA PHE A 94 -15.41 -4.30 8.49
C PHE A 94 -15.91 -3.38 9.62
N PHE A 95 -15.28 -2.21 9.78
CA PHE A 95 -15.61 -1.26 10.84
C PHE A 95 -16.95 -0.55 10.66
N TYR A 96 -17.57 -0.62 9.49
CA TYR A 96 -18.95 -0.16 9.30
C TYR A 96 -19.99 -1.29 9.41
N GLY A 97 -19.61 -2.52 9.05
CA GLY A 97 -20.50 -3.68 9.01
C GLY A 97 -20.72 -4.35 10.37
N GLU A 98 -19.67 -4.45 11.19
CA GLU A 98 -19.71 -5.20 12.45
C GLU A 98 -20.19 -4.38 13.66
N VAL A 99 -20.20 -3.05 13.57
CA VAL A 99 -20.71 -2.19 14.65
C VAL A 99 -22.21 -1.96 14.54
N PRO A 100 -22.93 -1.96 15.67
CA PRO A 100 -24.36 -1.65 15.68
C PRO A 100 -24.61 -0.24 15.12
N LYS A 101 -25.79 -0.04 14.50
CA LYS A 101 -26.15 1.21 13.80
C LYS A 101 -25.94 2.48 14.64
N ASN A 102 -26.12 2.39 15.95
CA ASN A 102 -25.98 3.50 16.89
C ASN A 102 -24.52 3.86 17.21
N MET A 103 -23.55 3.03 16.82
CA MET A 103 -22.12 3.17 17.12
C MET A 103 -21.25 3.39 15.87
N ARG A 104 -21.85 3.73 14.73
CA ARG A 104 -21.10 3.95 13.48
C ARG A 104 -19.98 4.99 13.61
N THR A 105 -20.19 6.04 14.39
CA THR A 105 -19.15 7.05 14.67
C THR A 105 -17.94 6.46 15.38
N VAL A 106 -18.15 5.49 16.28
CA VAL A 106 -17.07 4.76 16.96
C VAL A 106 -16.30 3.88 15.98
N GLY A 107 -17.00 3.22 15.03
CA GLY A 107 -16.36 2.46 13.96
C GLY A 107 -15.41 3.30 13.10
N ILE A 108 -15.84 4.51 12.71
CA ILE A 108 -14.99 5.47 11.97
C ILE A 108 -13.81 5.96 12.81
N ALA A 109 -14.04 6.23 14.10
CA ALA A 109 -12.98 6.66 15.00
C ALA A 109 -11.91 5.57 15.16
N LEU A 110 -12.32 4.30 15.30
CA LEU A 110 -11.41 3.16 15.35
C LEU A 110 -10.61 3.01 14.05
N TYR A 111 -11.28 3.06 12.89
CA TYR A 111 -10.62 3.07 11.58
C TYR A 111 -9.55 4.18 11.47
N THR A 112 -9.90 5.42 11.82
CA THR A 112 -8.94 6.54 11.77
C THR A 112 -7.80 6.36 12.77
N SER A 113 -8.08 5.78 13.94
CA SER A 113 -7.06 5.52 14.96
C SER A 113 -5.98 4.55 14.49
N VAL A 114 -6.30 3.58 13.62
CA VAL A 114 -5.32 2.65 13.04
C VAL A 114 -4.23 3.40 12.26
N PHE A 115 -4.59 4.41 11.47
CA PHE A 115 -3.61 5.25 10.77
C PHE A 115 -2.80 6.11 11.74
N GLY A 116 -3.46 6.63 12.79
CA GLY A 116 -2.79 7.37 13.85
C GLY A 116 -1.70 6.53 14.50
N VAL A 117 -2.06 5.35 15.02
CA VAL A 117 -1.12 4.43 15.68
C VAL A 117 -0.06 3.92 14.70
N GLY A 118 -0.41 3.61 13.46
CA GLY A 118 0.56 3.11 12.47
C GLY A 118 1.57 4.16 11.99
N SER A 119 1.29 5.45 12.19
CA SER A 119 2.20 6.54 11.83
C SER A 119 3.17 6.93 12.96
N PHE A 120 2.95 6.45 14.18
CA PHE A 120 3.83 6.69 15.34
C PHE A 120 4.85 5.56 15.50
#